data_AF-A0A673ZRD8-F1
#
_entry.id   AF-A0A673ZRD8-F1
#
_cell.length_a   1.000
_cell.length_b   1.000
_cell.length_c   1.000
_cell.angle_alpha   90.00
_cell.angle_beta   90.00
_cell.angle_gamma   90.00
#
_symmetry.space_group_name_H-M   'P 1'
#
loop_
_entity.id
_entity.type
_entity.pdbx_description
1 polymer ?
#
loop_
_entity_poly.entity_id
_entity_poly.type
_entity_poly.pdbx_seq_one_letter_code
_entity_poly.pdbx_strand_id
1 'polypeptide(L)'
;MAASMADAGEFERWLNDRLDSLEVDQEVYGAYILGILQEEESDEEKEDALLGILSAFLEDEKLEDVCKEIISQWAESCARSATKNKEDAEVLAIANLIEKQAQIVVKQKEVSQESRKRKEAKEAVLAQYANITDDEEYPCFLDINTEAEEEEQAFPPSGDKSLFKNTNVEEVLSRKKQQRDQAKEDSHKKKETDKMQREKDKLARQDRKDKEKKRTQKGERKR
;
A
#
# COMPACT_ATOMS: atom_id res chain seq x y z
N MET A 1 0.48 -10.58 -11.61
CA MET A 1 0.31 -11.56 -12.70
C MET A 1 -1.14 -12.01 -12.89
N ALA A 2 -2.06 -11.84 -11.92
CA ALA A 2 -3.47 -12.21 -12.10
C ALA A 2 -4.32 -11.16 -12.85
N ALA A 3 -3.90 -9.89 -12.89
CA ALA A 3 -4.67 -8.81 -13.51
C ALA A 3 -4.69 -8.83 -15.05
N SER A 4 -3.64 -9.35 -15.71
CA SER A 4 -3.63 -9.49 -17.17
C SER A 4 -4.57 -10.59 -17.66
N MET A 5 -4.84 -11.61 -16.84
CA MET A 5 -5.75 -12.70 -17.18
C MET A 5 -7.23 -12.31 -16.98
N ALA A 6 -7.53 -11.38 -16.07
CA ALA A 6 -8.90 -10.95 -15.82
C ALA A 6 -9.47 -10.10 -16.97
N ASP A 7 -8.65 -9.25 -17.58
CA ASP A 7 -9.03 -8.44 -18.74
C ASP A 7 -9.09 -9.28 -20.02
N ALA A 8 -8.17 -10.24 -20.16
CA ALA A 8 -8.26 -11.28 -21.20
C ALA A 8 -9.59 -12.04 -21.09
N GLY A 9 -10.09 -12.30 -19.88
CA GLY A 9 -11.41 -12.91 -19.66
C GLY A 9 -12.60 -12.02 -20.01
N GLU A 10 -12.46 -10.70 -20.00
CA GLU A 10 -13.51 -9.75 -20.40
C GLU A 10 -13.60 -9.67 -21.93
N PHE A 11 -12.46 -9.65 -22.62
CA PHE A 11 -12.37 -9.78 -24.07
C PHE A 11 -12.82 -11.17 -24.55
N GLU A 12 -12.40 -12.25 -23.88
CA GLU A 12 -12.79 -13.62 -24.22
C GLU A 12 -14.31 -13.81 -24.16
N ARG A 13 -14.98 -13.24 -23.15
CA ARG A 13 -16.46 -13.22 -23.09
C ARG A 13 -17.08 -12.50 -24.28
N TRP A 14 -16.56 -11.32 -24.62
CA TRP A 14 -17.04 -10.57 -25.78
C TRP A 14 -16.82 -11.32 -27.09
N LEU A 15 -15.65 -11.94 -27.26
CA LEU A 15 -15.31 -12.75 -28.43
C LEU A 15 -16.27 -13.93 -28.56
N ASN A 16 -16.53 -14.62 -27.45
CA ASN A 16 -17.46 -15.75 -27.38
C ASN A 16 -18.90 -15.34 -27.74
N ASP A 17 -19.41 -14.24 -27.15
CA ASP A 17 -20.74 -13.70 -27.50
C ASP A 17 -20.82 -13.28 -28.99
N ARG A 18 -19.71 -12.75 -29.53
CA ARG A 18 -19.64 -12.36 -30.95
C ARG A 18 -19.60 -13.58 -31.87
N LEU A 19 -18.85 -14.63 -31.52
CA LEU A 19 -18.81 -15.88 -32.27
C LEU A 19 -20.17 -16.60 -32.24
N ASP A 20 -20.86 -16.61 -31.10
CA ASP A 20 -22.21 -17.17 -30.95
C ASP A 20 -23.22 -16.43 -31.83
N SER A 21 -23.11 -15.10 -31.92
CA SER A 21 -23.91 -14.28 -32.83
C SER A 21 -23.67 -14.57 -34.33
N LEU A 22 -22.49 -15.12 -34.65
CA LEU A 22 -22.09 -15.52 -36.00
C LEU A 22 -22.33 -17.02 -36.25
N GLU A 23 -22.94 -17.74 -35.29
CA GLU A 23 -23.15 -19.19 -35.31
C GLU A 23 -21.85 -20.01 -35.44
N VAL A 24 -20.73 -19.46 -34.95
CA VAL A 24 -19.41 -20.11 -34.90
C VAL A 24 -19.19 -20.73 -33.53
N ASP A 25 -18.65 -21.97 -33.50
CA ASP A 25 -18.40 -22.69 -32.25
C ASP A 25 -17.33 -22.01 -31.38
N GLN A 26 -17.78 -21.37 -30.29
CA GLN A 26 -16.93 -20.66 -29.35
C GLN A 26 -15.91 -21.56 -28.63
N GLU A 27 -16.22 -22.84 -28.39
CA GLU A 27 -15.34 -23.73 -27.61
C GLU A 27 -14.10 -24.11 -28.42
N VAL A 28 -14.24 -24.23 -29.74
CA VAL A 28 -13.15 -24.56 -30.65
C VAL A 28 -12.42 -23.30 -31.11
N TYR A 29 -13.16 -22.29 -31.56
CA TYR A 29 -12.57 -21.12 -32.21
C TYR A 29 -12.18 -20.01 -31.23
N GLY A 30 -12.82 -19.88 -30.08
CA GLY A 30 -12.52 -18.84 -29.10
C GLY A 30 -11.08 -18.93 -28.58
N ALA A 31 -10.67 -20.11 -28.11
CA ALA A 31 -9.31 -20.34 -27.62
C ALA A 31 -8.26 -20.26 -28.74
N TYR A 32 -8.61 -20.71 -29.95
CA TYR A 32 -7.69 -20.67 -31.10
C TYR A 32 -7.45 -19.23 -31.59
N ILE A 33 -8.50 -18.43 -31.74
CA ILE A 33 -8.42 -17.02 -32.10
C ILE A 33 -7.65 -16.23 -31.04
N LEU A 34 -7.90 -16.48 -29.75
CA LEU A 34 -7.13 -15.88 -28.66
C LEU A 34 -5.64 -16.21 -28.76
N GLY A 35 -5.30 -17.46 -29.09
CA GLY A 35 -3.92 -17.89 -29.32
C GLY A 35 -3.26 -17.09 -30.45
N ILE A 36 -3.93 -16.97 -31.60
CA ILE A 36 -3.44 -16.21 -32.76
C ILE A 36 -3.20 -14.74 -32.39
N LEU A 37 -4.19 -14.10 -31.76
CA LEU A 37 -4.11 -12.69 -31.36
C LEU A 37 -2.98 -12.40 -30.36
N GLN A 38 -2.56 -13.42 -29.59
CA GLN A 38 -1.50 -13.33 -28.61
C GLN A 38 -0.11 -13.71 -29.16
N GLU A 39 -0.05 -14.60 -30.15
CA GLU A 39 1.20 -15.05 -30.78
C GLU A 39 1.69 -14.09 -31.87
N GLU A 40 0.79 -13.49 -32.65
CA GLU A 40 1.16 -12.63 -33.78
C GLU A 40 1.40 -11.17 -33.35
N GLU A 41 2.49 -10.59 -33.84
CA GLU A 41 2.92 -9.24 -33.43
C GLU A 41 2.40 -8.15 -34.38
N SER A 42 2.05 -8.51 -35.62
CA SER A 42 1.49 -7.60 -36.64
C SER A 42 -0.02 -7.74 -36.76
N ASP A 43 -0.72 -6.62 -36.92
CA ASP A 43 -2.18 -6.63 -37.13
C ASP A 43 -2.56 -7.18 -38.52
N GLU A 44 -1.68 -7.06 -39.51
CA GLU A 44 -1.88 -7.61 -40.86
C GLU A 44 -1.86 -9.15 -40.86
N GLU A 45 -0.96 -9.76 -40.06
CA GLU A 45 -0.88 -11.22 -39.93
C GLU A 45 -2.12 -11.78 -39.21
N LYS A 46 -2.57 -11.07 -38.15
CA LYS A 46 -3.80 -11.41 -37.41
C LYS A 46 -5.02 -11.36 -38.30
N GLU A 47 -5.10 -10.34 -39.15
CA GLU A 47 -6.18 -10.18 -40.11
C GLU A 47 -6.18 -11.34 -41.11
N ASP A 48 -5.04 -11.67 -41.72
CA ASP A 48 -4.92 -12.79 -42.66
C ASP A 48 -5.27 -14.15 -42.01
N ALA A 49 -4.83 -14.40 -40.78
CA ALA A 49 -5.15 -15.62 -40.05
C ALA A 49 -6.64 -15.71 -39.70
N LEU A 50 -7.23 -14.60 -39.22
CA LEU A 50 -8.67 -14.50 -38.93
C LEU A 50 -9.51 -14.67 -40.20
N LEU A 51 -9.11 -14.03 -41.30
CA LEU A 51 -9.75 -14.17 -42.62
C LEU A 51 -9.72 -15.63 -43.06
N GLY A 52 -8.60 -16.34 -42.89
CA GLY A 52 -8.48 -17.76 -43.23
C GLY A 52 -9.45 -18.67 -42.45
N ILE A 53 -9.73 -18.35 -41.19
CA ILE A 53 -10.63 -19.13 -40.33
C ILE A 53 -12.09 -18.76 -40.60
N LEU A 54 -12.39 -17.46 -40.61
CA LEU A 54 -13.75 -16.95 -40.66
C LEU A 54 -14.33 -16.95 -42.08
N SER A 55 -13.50 -17.02 -43.13
CA SER A 55 -13.97 -17.20 -44.52
C SER A 55 -14.69 -18.53 -44.76
N ALA A 56 -14.50 -19.53 -43.89
CA ALA A 56 -15.27 -20.77 -43.95
C ALA A 56 -16.73 -20.60 -43.50
N PHE A 57 -17.05 -19.50 -42.80
CA PHE A 57 -18.34 -19.26 -42.15
C PHE A 57 -19.06 -18.00 -42.66
N LEU A 58 -18.31 -17.01 -43.12
CA LEU A 58 -18.83 -15.69 -43.51
C LEU A 58 -18.47 -15.36 -44.97
N GLU A 59 -19.32 -14.55 -45.60
CA GLU A 59 -19.08 -13.98 -46.94
C GLU A 59 -18.13 -12.77 -46.83
N ASP A 60 -17.32 -12.55 -47.88
CA ASP A 60 -16.19 -11.60 -47.91
C ASP A 60 -16.53 -10.17 -47.42
N GLU A 61 -17.75 -9.68 -47.69
CA GLU A 61 -18.16 -8.30 -47.35
C GLU A 61 -18.34 -8.07 -45.84
N LYS A 62 -18.77 -9.09 -45.08
CA LYS A 62 -18.94 -8.99 -43.61
C LYS A 62 -17.73 -9.54 -42.86
N LEU A 63 -16.96 -10.39 -43.52
CA LEU A 63 -15.78 -11.03 -42.98
C LEU A 63 -14.71 -10.00 -42.60
N GLU A 64 -14.37 -9.09 -43.52
CA GLU A 64 -13.34 -8.07 -43.31
C GLU A 64 -13.71 -7.11 -42.17
N ASP A 65 -14.99 -6.74 -42.08
CA ASP A 65 -15.51 -5.89 -40.99
C ASP A 65 -15.42 -6.59 -39.62
N VAL A 66 -15.76 -7.88 -39.55
CA VAL A 66 -15.66 -8.68 -38.31
C VAL A 66 -14.20 -8.83 -37.87
N CYS A 67 -13.28 -9.12 -38.79
CA CYS A 67 -11.86 -9.25 -38.48
C CYS A 67 -11.29 -7.94 -37.89
N LYS A 68 -11.60 -6.80 -38.52
CA LYS A 68 -11.19 -5.48 -38.02
C LYS A 68 -11.80 -5.15 -36.67
N GLU A 69 -13.05 -5.52 -36.43
CA GLU A 69 -13.72 -5.32 -35.13
C GLU A 69 -13.02 -6.14 -34.03
N ILE A 70 -12.69 -7.41 -34.29
CA ILE A 70 -11.98 -8.28 -33.34
C ILE A 70 -10.61 -7.68 -33.00
N ILE A 71 -9.84 -7.24 -34.00
CA ILE A 71 -8.51 -6.63 -33.79
C ILE A 71 -8.63 -5.32 -33.02
N SER A 72 -9.60 -4.47 -33.37
CA SER A 72 -9.84 -3.22 -32.64
C SER A 72 -10.19 -3.46 -31.17
N GLN A 73 -11.08 -4.42 -30.89
CA GLN A 73 -11.44 -4.76 -29.52
C GLN A 73 -10.30 -5.39 -28.74
N TRP A 74 -9.47 -6.20 -29.40
CA TRP A 74 -8.25 -6.74 -28.79
C TRP A 74 -7.29 -5.62 -28.41
N ALA A 75 -7.02 -4.69 -29.32
CA ALA A 75 -6.18 -3.53 -29.06
C ALA A 75 -6.73 -2.65 -27.92
N GLU A 76 -8.05 -2.44 -27.86
CA GLU A 76 -8.71 -1.73 -26.76
C GLU A 76 -8.62 -2.47 -25.42
N SER A 77 -8.68 -3.81 -25.42
CA SER A 77 -8.47 -4.61 -24.21
C SER A 77 -7.01 -4.53 -23.75
N CYS A 78 -6.04 -4.67 -24.67
CA CYS A 78 -4.63 -4.48 -24.37
C CYS A 78 -4.35 -3.07 -23.80
N ALA A 79 -4.98 -2.04 -24.34
CA ALA A 79 -4.87 -0.68 -23.82
C ALA A 79 -5.49 -0.52 -22.42
N ARG A 80 -6.69 -1.08 -22.19
CA ARG A 80 -7.38 -1.06 -20.89
C ARG A 80 -6.59 -1.79 -19.83
N SER A 81 -6.14 -3.02 -20.10
CA SER A 81 -5.26 -3.75 -19.19
C SER A 81 -3.96 -3.01 -18.89
N ALA A 82 -3.35 -2.33 -19.87
CA ALA A 82 -2.15 -1.52 -19.63
C ALA A 82 -2.40 -0.33 -18.69
N THR A 83 -3.59 0.28 -18.73
CA THR A 83 -3.96 1.37 -17.80
C THR A 83 -4.23 0.86 -16.39
N LYS A 84 -5.01 -0.22 -16.23
CA LYS A 84 -5.29 -0.85 -14.93
C LYS A 84 -4.00 -1.33 -14.25
N ASN A 85 -3.08 -1.93 -15.01
CA ASN A 85 -1.78 -2.36 -14.48
C ASN A 85 -0.91 -1.19 -13.98
N LYS A 86 -1.04 0.02 -14.55
CA LYS A 86 -0.33 1.22 -14.05
C LYS A 86 -0.93 1.68 -12.72
N GLU A 87 -2.26 1.72 -12.62
CA GLU A 87 -2.97 2.06 -11.39
C GLU A 87 -2.62 1.06 -10.27
N ASP A 88 -2.63 -0.24 -10.57
CA ASP A 88 -2.24 -1.28 -9.62
C ASP A 88 -0.76 -1.17 -9.20
N ALA A 89 0.13 -0.81 -10.11
CA ALA A 89 1.54 -0.58 -9.81
C ALA A 89 1.75 0.63 -8.88
N GLU A 90 0.97 1.70 -9.07
CA GLU A 90 0.97 2.87 -8.18
C GLU A 90 0.42 2.52 -6.80
N VAL A 91 -0.69 1.78 -6.72
CA VAL A 91 -1.27 1.30 -5.46
C VAL A 91 -0.29 0.39 -4.72
N LEU A 92 0.39 -0.53 -5.42
CA LEU A 92 1.45 -1.37 -4.85
C LEU A 92 2.66 -0.56 -4.38
N ALA A 93 3.03 0.52 -5.08
CA ALA A 93 4.09 1.42 -4.66
C ALA A 93 3.71 2.18 -3.39
N ILE A 94 2.46 2.64 -3.28
CA ILE A 94 1.91 3.29 -2.09
C ILE A 94 1.88 2.29 -0.92
N ALA A 95 1.41 1.06 -1.14
CA ALA A 95 1.41 0.01 -0.12
C ALA A 95 2.82 -0.29 0.40
N ASN A 96 3.80 -0.44 -0.49
CA ASN A 96 5.22 -0.59 -0.13
C ASN A 96 5.76 0.61 0.64
N LEU A 97 5.36 1.83 0.29
CA LEU A 97 5.78 3.04 0.99
C LEU A 97 5.19 3.10 2.41
N ILE A 98 3.90 2.75 2.55
CA ILE A 98 3.21 2.65 3.85
C ILE A 98 3.87 1.57 4.70
N GLU A 99 4.17 0.39 4.16
CA GLU A 99 4.85 -0.69 4.87
C GLU A 99 6.24 -0.24 5.38
N LYS A 100 7.02 0.44 4.53
CA LYS A 100 8.31 1.02 4.93
C LYS A 100 8.17 2.08 6.03
N GLN A 101 7.13 2.90 5.99
CA GLN A 101 6.87 3.91 7.03
C GLN A 101 6.37 3.26 8.34
N ALA A 102 5.53 2.23 8.25
CA ALA A 102 5.01 1.49 9.40
C ALA A 102 6.11 0.69 10.12
N GLN A 103 7.08 0.14 9.38
CA GLN A 103 8.21 -0.59 9.95
C GLN A 103 9.24 0.32 10.66
N ILE A 104 9.21 1.63 10.40
CA ILE A 104 10.14 2.61 11.01
C ILE A 104 9.68 3.07 12.42
N VAL A 105 8.46 2.74 12.87
CA VAL A 105 7.92 3.17 14.18
C VAL A 105 7.92 2.08 15.27
N VAL A 106 8.12 0.81 14.94
CA VAL A 106 8.32 -0.26 15.95
C VAL A 106 9.77 -0.74 15.94
N LYS A 107 10.70 0.16 16.27
CA LYS A 107 11.91 -0.32 16.93
C LYS A 107 11.44 -0.93 18.25
N GLN A 108 11.41 -2.26 18.34
CA GLN A 108 11.37 -2.94 19.62
C GLN A 108 12.51 -2.35 20.45
N LYS A 109 12.16 -1.45 21.36
CA LYS A 109 13.09 -0.89 22.33
C LYS A 109 13.64 -2.09 23.07
N GLU A 110 14.91 -2.45 22.85
CA GLU A 110 15.60 -3.39 23.70
C GLU A 110 15.43 -2.87 25.13
N VAL A 111 14.57 -3.56 25.85
CA VAL A 111 14.22 -3.29 27.23
C VAL A 111 15.50 -3.56 27.99
N SER A 112 16.31 -2.52 28.24
CA SER A 112 17.45 -2.54 29.15
C SER A 112 17.08 -3.37 30.38
N GLN A 113 18.00 -4.19 30.90
CA GLN A 113 17.72 -5.16 31.97
C GLN A 113 16.93 -4.55 33.14
N GLU A 114 17.12 -3.27 33.41
CA GLU A 114 16.38 -2.51 34.42
C GLU A 114 14.87 -2.42 34.16
N SER A 115 14.45 -2.28 32.90
CA SER A 115 13.04 -2.29 32.52
C SER A 115 12.41 -3.69 32.48
N ARG A 116 13.20 -4.77 32.38
CA ARG A 116 12.72 -6.15 32.62
C ARG A 116 12.50 -6.38 34.11
N LYS A 117 13.48 -6.04 34.95
CA LYS A 117 13.37 -6.05 36.42
C LYS A 117 12.19 -5.22 36.92
N ARG A 118 11.90 -4.08 36.28
CA ARG A 118 10.74 -3.24 36.63
C ARG A 118 9.39 -3.83 36.20
N LYS A 119 9.35 -4.66 35.16
CA LYS A 119 8.15 -5.41 34.78
C LYS A 119 7.94 -6.59 35.74
N GLU A 120 8.99 -7.34 36.02
CA GLU A 120 9.00 -8.45 36.99
C GLU A 120 8.59 -7.96 38.39
N ALA A 121 9.12 -6.82 38.85
CA ALA A 121 8.73 -6.23 40.13
C ALA A 121 7.26 -5.79 40.15
N LYS A 122 6.74 -5.25 39.03
CA LYS A 122 5.33 -4.88 38.92
C LYS A 122 4.42 -6.10 38.93
N GLU A 123 4.82 -7.16 38.25
CA GLU A 123 4.08 -8.42 38.18
C GLU A 123 4.09 -9.15 39.53
N ALA A 124 5.24 -9.17 40.22
CA ALA A 124 5.34 -9.72 41.58
C ALA A 124 4.45 -8.95 42.57
N VAL A 125 4.41 -7.62 42.48
CA VAL A 125 3.48 -6.81 43.28
C VAL A 125 2.04 -7.12 42.89
N LEU A 126 1.73 -7.25 41.59
CA LEU A 126 0.37 -7.62 41.14
C LEU A 126 -0.05 -8.99 41.69
N ALA A 127 0.84 -9.98 41.68
CA ALA A 127 0.60 -11.32 42.20
C ALA A 127 0.38 -11.33 43.73
N GLN A 128 1.08 -10.47 44.47
CA GLN A 128 0.83 -10.27 45.91
C GLN A 128 -0.58 -9.74 46.18
N TYR A 129 -1.15 -8.94 45.27
CA TYR A 129 -2.54 -8.47 45.37
C TYR A 129 -3.56 -9.42 44.72
N ALA A 130 -3.13 -10.33 43.84
CA ALA A 130 -4.01 -11.28 43.18
C ALA A 130 -4.56 -12.37 44.13
N ASN A 131 -3.81 -12.70 45.20
CA ASN A 131 -4.21 -13.70 46.19
C ASN A 131 -5.25 -13.19 47.23
N ILE A 132 -5.86 -12.03 47.01
CA ILE A 132 -6.85 -11.43 47.95
C ILE A 132 -8.29 -11.51 47.40
N THR A 133 -8.53 -12.10 46.21
CA THR A 133 -9.89 -12.03 45.59
C THR A 133 -10.44 -13.33 44.98
N ASP A 134 -9.94 -14.51 45.36
CA ASP A 134 -10.45 -15.79 44.79
C ASP A 134 -10.75 -16.88 45.83
N ASP A 135 -11.08 -16.49 47.07
CA ASP A 135 -11.55 -17.44 48.10
C ASP A 135 -12.72 -16.84 48.91
N GLU A 136 -13.70 -16.28 48.20
CA GLU A 136 -15.06 -16.11 48.71
C GLU A 136 -15.98 -17.09 47.99
N GLU A 137 -16.01 -18.33 48.48
CA GLU A 137 -17.12 -19.25 48.28
C GLU A 137 -18.37 -18.59 48.90
N TYR A 138 -19.17 -17.93 48.07
CA TYR A 138 -20.46 -17.36 48.43
C TYR A 138 -21.42 -18.46 48.95
N PRO A 139 -21.82 -18.49 50.23
CA PRO A 139 -23.02 -19.21 50.62
C PRO A 139 -24.22 -18.29 50.31
N CYS A 140 -24.59 -18.20 49.03
CA CYS A 140 -25.88 -17.64 48.66
C CYS A 140 -26.95 -18.73 48.82
N PHE A 141 -27.36 -18.99 50.06
CA PHE A 141 -28.76 -19.33 50.33
C PHE A 141 -29.20 -18.67 51.63
N LEU A 142 -30.09 -17.72 51.43
CA LEU A 142 -30.96 -17.08 52.41
C LEU A 142 -31.44 -18.08 53.48
N ASP A 143 -31.02 -17.90 54.73
CA ASP A 143 -31.91 -18.15 55.86
C ASP A 143 -31.62 -17.13 56.96
N ILE A 144 -32.49 -16.13 57.03
CA ILE A 144 -32.57 -15.22 58.17
C ILE A 144 -33.19 -16.04 59.28
N ASN A 145 -32.36 -16.59 60.17
CA ASN A 145 -32.63 -16.67 61.61
C ASN A 145 -31.39 -17.20 62.35
N THR A 146 -31.11 -16.57 63.50
CA THR A 146 -30.31 -17.05 64.66
C THR A 146 -28.98 -16.33 64.89
N GLU A 147 -28.74 -16.03 66.17
CA GLU A 147 -27.88 -15.00 66.77
C GLU A 147 -26.38 -15.39 66.89
N ALA A 148 -25.51 -14.37 67.04
CA ALA A 148 -24.39 -14.26 68.01
C ALA A 148 -23.00 -13.84 67.46
N GLU A 149 -22.50 -12.75 68.05
CA GLU A 149 -21.11 -12.39 68.48
C GLU A 149 -19.96 -12.01 67.51
N GLU A 150 -19.34 -10.85 67.85
CA GLU A 150 -17.94 -10.33 67.80
C GLU A 150 -16.94 -10.84 66.72
N GLU A 151 -16.04 -10.07 66.09
CA GLU A 151 -14.99 -9.18 66.64
C GLU A 151 -14.22 -8.44 65.47
N GLU A 152 -13.27 -7.56 65.83
CA GLU A 152 -12.62 -6.47 65.06
C GLU A 152 -11.53 -6.77 63.97
N GLN A 153 -11.04 -5.65 63.35
CA GLN A 153 -9.66 -5.34 62.88
C GLN A 153 -9.25 -5.71 61.43
N ALA A 154 -8.41 -5.00 60.66
CA ALA A 154 -7.69 -3.71 60.75
C ALA A 154 -7.03 -3.39 59.37
N PHE A 155 -6.82 -2.10 59.04
CA PHE A 155 -6.01 -1.56 57.91
C PHE A 155 -4.49 -1.79 58.08
N PRO A 156 -3.64 -1.82 57.01
CA PRO A 156 -2.72 -0.68 56.69
C PRO A 156 -2.18 -0.63 55.21
N PRO A 157 -1.11 0.13 54.84
CA PRO A 157 -1.00 1.60 54.74
C PRO A 157 -0.56 2.10 53.33
N SER A 158 -1.11 3.23 52.84
CA SER A 158 -0.63 3.90 51.61
C SER A 158 0.45 4.95 51.89
N GLY A 159 1.69 4.65 51.50
CA GLY A 159 2.77 5.61 51.39
C GLY A 159 2.92 6.11 49.95
N ASP A 160 2.51 7.35 49.71
CA ASP A 160 3.21 8.30 48.82
C ASP A 160 2.41 9.61 48.71
N LYS A 161 2.68 10.52 49.65
CA LYS A 161 2.24 11.92 49.58
C LYS A 161 3.48 12.82 49.54
N SER A 162 4.09 12.97 48.36
CA SER A 162 4.94 14.12 48.07
C SER A 162 4.22 15.01 47.06
N LEU A 163 3.66 16.12 47.55
CA LEU A 163 2.80 17.05 46.82
C LEU A 163 3.53 17.90 45.75
N PHE A 164 4.86 17.84 45.70
CA PHE A 164 5.66 18.61 44.73
C PHE A 164 6.53 17.67 43.90
N LYS A 165 6.16 17.50 42.62
CA LYS A 165 6.96 16.77 41.64
C LYS A 165 8.20 17.60 41.30
N ASN A 166 9.36 16.96 41.23
CA ASN A 166 10.61 17.62 40.84
C ASN A 166 10.61 17.90 39.32
N THR A 167 10.25 19.14 38.95
CA THR A 167 10.18 19.63 37.57
C THR A 167 11.55 19.77 36.91
N ASN A 168 12.64 19.90 37.69
CA ASN A 168 13.98 20.06 37.15
C ASN A 168 14.44 18.82 36.37
N VAL A 169 14.08 17.62 36.83
CA VAL A 169 14.43 16.37 36.14
C VAL A 169 13.70 16.27 34.80
N GLU A 170 12.42 16.64 34.77
CA GLU A 170 11.61 16.65 33.54
C GLU A 170 12.12 17.69 32.55
N GLU A 171 12.49 18.88 33.02
CA GLU A 171 13.02 19.97 32.19
C GLU A 171 14.38 19.63 31.57
N VAL A 172 15.28 18.98 32.32
CA VAL A 172 16.57 18.51 31.79
C VAL A 172 16.36 17.46 30.69
N LEU A 173 15.41 16.54 30.87
CA LEU A 173 15.10 15.52 29.87
C LEU A 173 14.44 16.12 28.62
N SER A 174 13.51 17.06 28.78
CA SER A 174 12.85 17.74 27.66
C SER A 174 13.83 18.58 26.86
N ARG A 175 14.73 19.32 27.53
CA ARG A 175 15.80 20.11 26.89
C ARG A 175 16.77 19.24 26.10
N LYS A 176 17.17 18.08 26.64
CA LYS A 176 18.04 17.12 25.93
C LYS A 176 17.33 16.50 24.72
N LYS A 177 16.03 16.26 24.81
CA LYS A 177 15.21 15.77 23.69
C LYS A 177 15.11 16.83 22.59
N GLN A 178 14.79 18.07 22.94
CA GLN A 178 14.72 19.19 22.00
C GLN A 178 16.06 19.41 21.27
N GLN A 179 17.19 19.38 21.97
CA GLN A 179 18.51 19.49 21.33
C GLN A 179 18.77 18.39 20.30
N ARG A 180 18.35 17.15 20.60
CA ARG A 180 18.51 16.03 19.65
C ARG A 180 17.62 16.21 18.43
N ASP A 181 16.39 16.65 18.62
CA ASP A 181 15.44 16.81 17.52
C ASP A 181 15.80 18.01 16.65
N GLN A 182 16.26 19.11 17.25
CA GLN A 182 16.80 20.27 16.53
C GLN A 182 18.03 19.91 15.68
N ALA A 183 18.95 19.09 16.21
CA ALA A 183 20.11 18.62 15.43
C ALA A 183 19.71 17.76 14.21
N LYS A 184 18.61 17.00 14.30
CA LYS A 184 18.08 16.24 13.15
C LYS A 184 17.44 17.16 12.13
N GLU A 185 16.64 18.12 12.58
CA GLU A 185 15.99 19.11 11.72
C GLU A 185 17.02 19.96 10.96
N ASP A 186 18.07 20.43 11.64
CA ASP A 186 19.15 21.19 11.00
C ASP A 186 19.91 20.36 9.95
N SER A 187 20.13 19.06 10.21
CA SER A 187 20.73 18.14 9.25
C SER A 187 19.83 17.93 8.03
N HIS A 188 18.52 17.75 8.24
CA HIS A 188 17.55 17.58 7.17
C HIS A 188 17.45 18.85 6.32
N LYS A 189 17.27 20.00 6.97
CA LYS A 189 17.19 21.31 6.33
C LYS A 189 18.45 21.62 5.53
N LYS A 190 19.64 21.29 6.04
CA LYS A 190 20.90 21.43 5.27
C LYS A 190 20.90 20.58 4.01
N LYS A 191 20.46 19.31 4.09
CA LYS A 191 20.34 18.43 2.91
C LYS A 191 19.33 18.96 1.89
N GLU A 192 18.18 19.44 2.34
CA GLU A 192 17.15 20.02 1.45
C GLU A 192 17.64 21.30 0.78
N THR A 193 18.28 22.20 1.52
CA THR A 193 18.85 23.42 0.93
C THR A 193 19.95 23.12 -0.09
N ASP A 194 20.82 22.13 0.16
CA ASP A 194 21.84 21.69 -0.81
C ASP A 194 21.19 21.09 -2.06
N LYS A 195 20.14 20.27 -1.90
CA LYS A 195 19.38 19.71 -3.03
C LYS A 195 18.72 20.80 -3.88
N MET A 196 18.02 21.75 -3.24
CA MET A 196 17.38 22.87 -3.92
C MET A 196 18.39 23.75 -4.67
N GLN A 197 19.57 23.96 -4.10
CA GLN A 197 20.63 24.73 -4.74
C GLN A 197 21.17 24.02 -5.99
N ARG A 198 21.39 22.69 -5.93
CA ARG A 198 21.81 21.89 -7.10
C ARG A 198 20.76 21.90 -8.21
N GLU A 199 19.48 21.79 -7.87
CA GLU A 199 18.40 21.85 -8.85
C GLU A 199 18.31 23.24 -9.50
N LYS A 200 18.44 24.30 -8.70
CA LYS A 200 18.48 25.68 -9.21
C LYS A 200 19.65 25.91 -10.17
N ASP A 201 20.84 25.41 -9.85
CA ASP A 201 22.01 25.52 -10.71
C ASP A 201 21.85 24.71 -12.00
N LYS A 202 21.22 23.52 -11.93
CA LYS A 202 20.91 22.70 -13.11
C LYS A 202 19.92 23.40 -14.03
N LEU A 203 18.87 23.99 -13.48
CA LEU A 203 17.86 24.73 -14.24
C LEU A 203 18.46 25.99 -14.89
N ALA A 204 19.30 26.73 -14.16
CA ALA A 204 19.98 27.91 -14.69
C ALA A 204 20.94 27.56 -15.84
N ARG A 205 21.63 26.41 -15.78
CA ARG A 205 22.45 25.90 -16.90
C ARG A 205 21.61 25.54 -18.12
N GLN A 206 20.46 24.91 -17.91
CA GLN A 206 19.54 24.55 -19.00
C GLN A 206 18.94 25.79 -19.66
N ASP A 207 18.48 26.77 -18.87
CA ASP A 207 17.93 28.03 -19.38
C ASP A 207 18.97 28.83 -20.19
N ARG A 208 20.25 28.83 -19.78
CA ARG A 208 21.34 29.42 -20.58
C ARG A 208 21.52 28.71 -21.92
N LYS A 209 21.54 27.37 -21.94
CA LYS A 209 21.65 26.58 -23.17
C LYS A 209 20.46 26.82 -24.11
N ASP A 210 19.25 26.90 -23.57
CA ASP A 210 18.05 27.11 -24.38
C ASP A 210 17.95 28.55 -24.90
N LYS A 211 18.41 29.54 -24.13
CA LYS A 211 18.57 30.93 -24.60
C LYS A 211 19.61 31.04 -25.72
N GLU A 212 20.71 30.30 -25.63
CA GLU A 212 21.73 30.24 -26.67
C GLU A 212 21.20 29.59 -27.96
N LYS A 213 20.52 28.44 -27.86
CA LYS A 213 19.84 27.79 -28.99
C LYS A 213 18.79 28.71 -29.65
N LYS A 214 18.01 29.44 -28.86
CA LYS A 214 17.04 30.42 -29.38
C LYS A 214 17.72 31.61 -30.06
N ARG A 215 18.93 32.00 -29.66
CA ARG A 215 19.72 33.06 -30.31
C ARG A 215 20.28 32.61 -31.65
N THR A 216 20.82 31.40 -31.75
CA THR A 216 21.39 30.87 -33.00
C THR A 216 20.31 30.58 -34.04
N GLN A 217 19.17 30.00 -33.63
CA GLN A 217 18.05 29.70 -34.53
C GLN A 217 17.37 30.95 -35.12
N LYS A 218 17.35 32.07 -34.38
CA LYS A 218 16.85 33.37 -34.89
C LYS A 218 17.83 34.04 -35.87
N GLY A 219 19.11 33.65 -35.87
CA GLY A 219 20.13 34.16 -36.78
C GLY A 219 20.04 33.57 -38.18
N GLU A 220 19.72 32.29 -38.29
CA GLU A 220 19.52 31.61 -39.59
C GLU A 220 18.21 32.03 -40.26
N ARG A 221 17.14 32.26 -39.50
CA ARG A 221 15.85 32.71 -40.07
C ARG A 221 15.85 34.15 -40.61
N LYS A 222 16.91 34.92 -40.37
CA LYS A 222 17.03 36.32 -40.77
C LYS A 222 18.05 36.55 -41.90
N ARG A 223 18.78 35.51 -42.33
CA ARG A 223 19.67 35.55 -43.49
C ARG A 223 19.00 34.97 -44.72
#